data_AF-A0A2W2HHB0-F1
#
_entry.id   AF-A0A2W2HHB0-F1
#
_cell.length_a   1.000
_cell.length_b   1.000
_cell.length_c   1.000
_cell.angle_alpha   90.00
_cell.angle_beta   90.00
_cell.angle_gamma   90.00
#
_symmetry.space_group_name_H-M   'P 1'
#
loop_
_entity.id
_entity.type
_entity.pdbx_description
1 polymer ?
#
loop_
_entity_poly.entity_id
_entity_poly.type
_entity_poly.pdbx_seq_one_letter_code
_entity_poly.pdbx_strand_id
1 'polypeptide(L)'
;MTGRSIGDVAAEVGVSPQTLRVWEKQRLLVPDRTAGGQRRYRPEHVELARRIADLRQSHGWNPAAIRTTLEAATDSGDGPAEPPPSGHRLRRARLARGLSLEELAERTSFSASHLSSIERGVDRASTRLIAEVADALGIPMSGLAAFRAADATVVRGHERATIVLEGNVQWEELVLPGRDLEPALLTIPPHATSGGAYARPGETFAFVMSGRIAFRIGGGKNDHDTGGRLVEVDAGDAISLPSRTLYSWHNPAAEPARALWIELLSPQSWANPMTRRIVQAASGLTPPGDDG
;
A
#
# COMPACT_ATOMS: atom_id res chain seq x y z
N MET A 1 11.02 -23.40 35.19
CA MET A 1 11.88 -22.48 34.40
C MET A 1 11.71 -21.07 34.93
N THR A 2 12.80 -20.46 35.40
CA THR A 2 12.86 -19.16 36.08
C THR A 2 12.70 -18.02 35.08
N GLY A 3 11.51 -17.40 35.03
CA GLY A 3 11.32 -16.17 34.25
C GLY A 3 12.12 -14.99 34.83
N ARG A 4 12.53 -14.06 33.97
CA ARG A 4 13.36 -12.90 34.34
C ARG A 4 12.52 -11.79 34.96
N SER A 5 13.15 -10.90 35.74
CA SER A 5 12.47 -9.73 36.31
C SER A 5 12.35 -8.59 35.28
N ILE A 6 11.47 -7.62 35.53
CA ILE A 6 11.32 -6.45 34.65
C ILE A 6 12.61 -5.62 34.55
N GLY A 7 13.42 -5.59 35.61
CA GLY A 7 14.70 -4.88 35.62
C GLY A 7 15.72 -5.54 34.70
N ASP A 8 15.80 -6.88 34.74
CA ASP A 8 16.73 -7.64 33.91
C ASP A 8 16.39 -7.52 32.42
N VAL A 9 15.10 -7.57 32.08
CA VAL A 9 14.63 -7.41 30.69
C VAL A 9 14.83 -5.98 30.21
N ALA A 10 14.57 -4.98 31.05
CA ALA A 10 14.78 -3.57 30.70
C ALA A 10 16.26 -3.29 30.37
N ALA A 11 17.18 -3.77 31.20
CA ALA A 11 18.62 -3.62 30.99
C ALA A 11 19.09 -4.30 29.69
N GLU A 12 18.59 -5.50 29.41
CA GLU A 12 18.96 -6.27 28.22
C GLU A 12 18.39 -5.70 26.91
N VAL A 13 17.17 -5.19 26.95
CA VAL A 13 16.48 -4.59 25.80
C VAL A 13 16.94 -3.14 25.57
N GLY A 14 17.68 -2.54 26.51
CA GLY A 14 18.15 -1.16 26.40
C GLY A 14 17.03 -0.11 26.60
N VAL A 15 16.03 -0.42 27.43
CA VAL A 15 14.91 0.50 27.74
C VAL A 15 14.71 0.63 29.26
N SER A 16 13.94 1.61 29.72
CA SER A 16 13.64 1.75 31.15
C SER A 16 12.59 0.73 31.62
N PRO A 17 12.60 0.29 32.90
CA PRO A 17 11.52 -0.53 33.45
C PRO A 17 10.13 0.14 33.37
N GLN A 18 10.08 1.48 33.38
CA GLN A 18 8.84 2.24 33.21
C GLN A 18 8.30 2.12 31.79
N THR A 19 9.18 2.02 30.79
CA THR A 19 8.81 1.81 29.38
C THR A 19 8.15 0.45 29.17
N LEU A 20 8.70 -0.62 29.78
CA LEU A 20 8.07 -1.95 29.75
C LEU A 20 6.70 -1.95 30.43
N ARG A 21 6.52 -1.21 31.53
CA ARG A 21 5.21 -1.06 32.19
C ARG A 21 4.17 -0.35 31.31
N VAL A 22 4.60 0.60 30.49
CA VAL A 22 3.71 1.25 29.52
C VAL A 22 3.27 0.25 28.45
N TRP A 23 4.18 -0.58 27.95
CA TRP A 23 3.85 -1.64 26.99
C TRP A 23 2.89 -2.68 27.57
N GLU A 24 3.04 -3.04 28.84
CA GLU A 24 2.07 -3.90 29.55
C GLU A 24 0.68 -3.28 29.65
N LYS A 25 0.59 -2.02 30.07
CA LYS A 25 -0.69 -1.29 30.17
C LYS A 25 -1.38 -1.22 28.81
N GLN A 26 -0.59 -1.13 27.75
CA GLN A 26 -1.03 -1.10 26.36
C GLN A 26 -1.16 -2.50 25.74
N ARG A 27 -0.99 -3.58 26.52
CA ARG A 27 -1.07 -4.99 26.08
C ARG A 27 -0.12 -5.37 24.93
N LEU A 28 0.96 -4.62 24.73
CA LEU A 28 2.02 -4.97 23.77
C LEU A 28 2.98 -6.04 24.30
N LEU A 29 3.08 -6.14 25.62
CA LEU A 29 3.90 -7.13 26.30
C LEU A 29 3.11 -7.66 27.50
N VAL A 30 2.83 -8.96 27.52
CA VAL A 30 2.03 -9.58 28.60
C VAL A 30 2.94 -10.52 29.39
N PRO A 31 3.38 -10.16 30.61
CA PRO A 31 4.21 -11.04 31.41
C PRO A 31 3.37 -12.11 32.11
N ASP A 32 4.02 -13.23 32.40
CA ASP A 32 3.47 -14.21 33.34
C ASP A 32 3.48 -13.64 34.76
N ARG A 33 2.61 -14.17 35.62
CA ARG A 33 2.60 -13.86 37.05
C ARG A 33 2.79 -15.11 37.88
N THR A 34 3.67 -15.03 38.87
CA THR A 34 3.80 -16.08 39.91
C THR A 34 2.58 -16.10 40.81
N ALA A 35 2.41 -17.16 41.60
CA ALA A 35 1.38 -17.24 42.65
C ALA A 35 1.41 -16.06 43.65
N GLY A 36 2.59 -15.46 43.88
CA GLY A 36 2.78 -14.25 44.69
C GLY A 36 2.57 -12.92 43.93
N GLY A 37 1.99 -12.95 42.72
CA GLY A 37 1.66 -11.76 41.92
C GLY A 37 2.84 -11.07 41.22
N GLN A 38 4.08 -11.56 41.39
CA GLN A 38 5.25 -10.98 40.74
C GLN A 38 5.31 -11.30 39.23
N ARG A 39 5.73 -10.30 38.44
CA ARG A 39 5.93 -10.42 36.98
C ARG A 39 7.13 -11.29 36.65
N ARG A 40 7.00 -12.11 35.61
CA ARG A 40 8.05 -12.96 35.07
C ARG A 40 8.02 -12.93 33.54
N TYR A 41 9.18 -12.68 32.93
CA TYR A 41 9.33 -12.65 31.48
C TYR A 41 10.07 -13.91 31.03
N ARG A 42 9.43 -14.67 30.15
CA ARG A 42 10.04 -15.82 29.48
C ARG A 42 10.85 -15.33 28.27
N PRO A 43 11.72 -16.17 27.69
CA PRO A 43 12.52 -15.78 26.52
C PRO A 43 11.67 -15.18 25.38
N GLU A 44 10.47 -15.73 25.14
CA GLU A 44 9.51 -15.18 24.17
C GLU A 44 9.08 -13.73 24.47
N HIS A 45 8.92 -13.38 25.75
CA HIS A 45 8.58 -12.02 26.17
C HIS A 45 9.75 -11.04 25.99
N VAL A 46 10.98 -11.52 26.19
CA VAL A 46 12.19 -10.72 25.99
C VAL A 46 12.40 -10.42 24.51
N GLU A 47 12.21 -11.42 23.65
CA GLU A 47 12.35 -11.24 22.20
C GLU A 47 11.30 -10.27 21.64
N LEU A 48 10.04 -10.39 22.11
CA LEU A 48 8.99 -9.43 21.79
C LEU A 48 9.37 -8.00 22.25
N ALA A 49 9.94 -7.87 23.45
CA ALA A 49 10.38 -6.58 23.98
C ALA A 49 11.53 -5.97 23.16
N ARG A 50 12.51 -6.77 22.70
CA ARG A 50 13.57 -6.31 21.77
C ARG A 50 12.98 -5.81 20.47
N ARG A 51 12.08 -6.58 19.86
CA ARG A 51 11.41 -6.20 18.63
C ARG A 51 10.66 -4.88 18.76
N ILE A 52 9.94 -4.68 19.87
CA ILE A 52 9.26 -3.41 20.17
C ILE A 52 10.27 -2.26 20.36
N ALA A 53 11.40 -2.50 21.03
CA ALA A 53 12.44 -1.50 21.25
C ALA A 53 13.09 -1.05 19.94
N ASP A 54 13.49 -1.99 19.09
CA ASP A 54 14.13 -1.75 17.79
C ASP A 54 13.22 -0.95 16.86
N LEU A 55 11.93 -1.32 16.81
CA LEU A 55 10.91 -0.60 16.03
C LEU A 55 10.72 0.84 16.51
N ARG A 56 10.88 1.11 17.82
CA ARG A 56 10.75 2.46 18.37
C ARG A 56 12.01 3.31 18.17
N GLN A 57 13.18 2.74 18.39
CA GLN A 57 14.45 3.46 18.27
C GLN A 57 14.75 3.82 16.82
N SER A 58 14.42 2.94 15.87
CA SER A 58 14.75 3.14 14.46
C SER A 58 13.73 4.01 13.71
N HIS A 59 12.46 4.07 14.15
CA HIS A 59 11.38 4.67 13.34
C HIS A 59 10.45 5.64 14.09
N GLY A 60 10.65 5.90 15.39
CA GLY A 60 9.81 6.84 16.17
C GLY A 60 8.35 6.41 16.32
N TRP A 61 8.02 5.13 16.07
CA TRP A 61 6.65 4.63 16.05
C TRP A 61 5.95 4.70 17.41
N ASN A 62 4.65 4.99 17.36
CA ASN A 62 3.79 4.94 18.52
C ASN A 62 3.35 3.49 18.83
N PRO A 63 2.91 3.21 20.07
CA PRO A 63 2.51 1.86 20.50
C PRO A 63 1.38 1.21 19.71
N ALA A 64 0.51 1.97 19.04
CA ALA A 64 -0.60 1.43 18.27
C ALA A 64 -0.13 0.83 16.93
N ALA A 65 0.80 1.50 16.25
CA ALA A 65 1.39 1.01 15.00
C ALA A 65 2.15 -0.31 15.21
N ILE A 66 2.92 -0.40 16.31
CA ILE A 66 3.70 -1.59 16.65
C ILE A 66 2.78 -2.80 16.91
N ARG A 67 1.61 -2.58 17.53
CA ARG A 67 0.64 -3.66 17.77
C ARG A 67 0.17 -4.29 16.48
N THR A 68 -0.25 -3.48 15.52
CA THR A 68 -0.77 -3.95 14.23
C THR A 68 0.28 -4.75 13.45
N THR A 69 1.54 -4.33 13.50
CA THR A 69 2.65 -5.06 12.86
C THR A 69 2.94 -6.40 13.54
N LEU A 70 2.85 -6.46 14.87
CA LEU A 70 3.11 -7.69 15.63
C LEU A 70 1.97 -8.70 15.52
N GLU A 71 0.72 -8.24 15.54
CA GLU A 71 -0.47 -9.08 15.32
C GLU A 71 -0.46 -9.68 13.91
N ALA A 72 -0.02 -8.92 12.90
CA ALA A 72 0.18 -9.43 11.54
C ALA A 72 1.32 -10.46 11.44
N ALA A 73 2.29 -10.44 12.35
CA ALA A 73 3.41 -11.37 12.37
C ALA A 73 3.11 -12.69 13.12
N THR A 74 2.14 -12.70 14.03
CA THR A 74 1.76 -13.89 14.82
C THR A 74 0.88 -14.89 14.07
N ASP A 75 0.26 -14.50 12.96
CA ASP A 75 -0.60 -15.37 12.13
C ASP A 75 0.14 -16.08 10.99
N SER A 76 1.48 -15.97 10.91
CA SER A 76 2.25 -16.54 9.80
C SER A 76 2.96 -17.84 10.20
N GLY A 77 2.32 -18.97 9.89
CA GLY A 77 3.06 -20.17 9.48
C GLY A 77 3.83 -19.88 8.18
N ASP A 78 5.02 -20.45 8.07
CA ASP A 78 6.06 -20.18 7.08
C ASP A 78 5.53 -20.03 5.63
N GLY A 79 5.61 -18.80 5.10
CA GLY A 79 5.20 -18.40 3.75
C GLY A 79 5.10 -16.86 3.64
N PRO A 80 5.39 -16.23 2.49
CA PRO A 80 5.25 -14.79 2.34
C PRO A 80 3.78 -14.40 2.51
N ALA A 81 3.47 -13.77 3.65
CA ALA A 81 2.12 -13.30 3.97
C ALA A 81 1.54 -12.50 2.80
N GLU A 82 0.38 -12.94 2.28
CA GLU A 82 -0.37 -12.23 1.25
C GLU A 82 -0.59 -10.78 1.71
N PRO A 83 -0.20 -9.78 0.90
CA PRO A 83 -0.35 -8.39 1.30
C PRO A 83 -1.82 -8.13 1.65
N PRO A 84 -2.12 -7.44 2.77
CA PRO A 84 -3.50 -7.31 3.23
C PRO A 84 -4.39 -6.73 2.11
N PRO A 85 -5.66 -7.14 2.02
CA PRO A 85 -6.53 -6.74 0.91
C PRO A 85 -6.53 -5.23 0.73
N SER A 86 -6.41 -4.77 -0.51
CA SER A 86 -6.49 -3.35 -0.89
C SER A 86 -7.76 -2.67 -0.35
N GLY A 87 -8.84 -3.43 -0.16
CA GLY A 87 -10.12 -2.98 0.37
C GLY A 87 -10.06 -2.25 1.71
N HIS A 88 -9.36 -2.80 2.71
CA HIS A 88 -9.29 -2.15 4.03
C HIS A 88 -8.52 -0.84 3.99
N ARG A 89 -7.48 -0.74 3.14
CA ARG A 89 -6.73 0.52 2.94
C ARG A 89 -7.58 1.56 2.24
N LEU A 90 -8.33 1.15 1.22
CA LEU A 90 -9.29 2.01 0.54
C LEU A 90 -10.33 2.57 1.52
N ARG A 91 -10.90 1.72 2.38
CA ARG A 91 -11.82 2.15 3.44
C ARG A 91 -11.19 3.17 4.38
N ARG A 92 -9.97 2.91 4.86
CA ARG A 92 -9.24 3.82 5.75
C ARG A 92 -8.98 5.17 5.07
N ALA A 93 -8.58 5.16 3.80
CA ALA A 93 -8.36 6.35 3.01
C ALA A 93 -9.64 7.18 2.86
N ARG A 94 -10.74 6.53 2.48
CA ARG A 94 -12.06 7.16 2.33
C ARG A 94 -12.54 7.81 3.63
N LEU A 95 -12.47 7.08 4.74
CA LEU A 95 -12.87 7.58 6.05
C LEU A 95 -11.98 8.75 6.51
N ALA A 96 -10.67 8.71 6.24
CA ALA A 96 -9.76 9.81 6.55
C ALA A 96 -10.05 11.07 5.73
N ARG A 97 -10.53 10.91 4.49
CA ARG A 97 -11.02 12.02 3.65
C ARG A 97 -12.36 12.58 4.11
N GLY A 98 -13.06 11.86 4.99
CA GLY A 98 -14.37 12.22 5.52
C GLY A 98 -15.53 11.90 4.58
N LEU A 99 -15.37 10.95 3.64
CA LEU A 99 -16.40 10.61 2.66
C LEU A 99 -17.22 9.38 3.05
N SER A 100 -18.52 9.40 2.78
CA SER A 100 -19.36 8.20 2.73
C SER A 100 -19.08 7.37 1.47
N LEU A 101 -19.65 6.16 1.39
CA LEU A 101 -19.57 5.35 0.16
C LEU A 101 -20.37 5.99 -0.97
N GLU A 102 -21.49 6.62 -0.64
CA GLU A 102 -22.36 7.34 -1.57
C GLU A 102 -21.63 8.56 -2.15
N GLU A 103 -20.98 9.36 -1.31
CA GLU A 103 -20.20 10.53 -1.76
C GLU A 103 -18.98 10.13 -2.59
N LEU A 104 -18.36 8.98 -2.31
CA LEU A 104 -17.28 8.46 -3.16
C LEU A 104 -17.81 7.91 -4.49
N ALA A 105 -18.96 7.25 -4.48
CA ALA A 105 -19.63 6.76 -5.69
C ALA A 105 -19.99 7.92 -6.63
N GLU A 106 -20.49 9.04 -6.10
CA GLU A 106 -20.80 10.25 -6.89
C GLU A 106 -19.56 10.87 -7.57
N ARG A 107 -18.36 10.60 -7.06
CA ARG A 107 -17.09 11.14 -7.58
C ARG A 107 -16.37 10.18 -8.52
N THR A 108 -16.84 8.94 -8.63
CA THR A 108 -16.22 7.89 -9.44
C THR A 108 -17.24 7.30 -10.41
N SER A 109 -16.81 6.41 -11.30
CA SER A 109 -17.73 5.70 -12.18
C SER A 109 -18.32 4.42 -11.56
N PHE A 110 -18.18 4.22 -10.24
CA PHE A 110 -18.56 3.01 -9.54
C PHE A 110 -19.75 3.23 -8.58
N SER A 111 -20.60 2.21 -8.44
CA SER A 111 -21.69 2.25 -7.47
C SER A 111 -21.19 2.10 -6.03
N ALA A 112 -21.92 2.64 -5.06
CA ALA A 112 -21.61 2.47 -3.63
C ALA A 112 -21.57 0.99 -3.22
N SER A 113 -22.41 0.14 -3.83
CA SER A 113 -22.42 -1.31 -3.62
C SER A 113 -21.11 -1.96 -4.08
N HIS A 114 -20.62 -1.59 -5.27
CA HIS A 114 -19.35 -2.10 -5.79
C HIS A 114 -18.17 -1.60 -4.95
N LEU A 115 -18.13 -0.32 -4.57
CA LEU A 115 -17.10 0.19 -3.67
C LEU A 115 -17.12 -0.53 -2.31
N SER A 116 -18.32 -0.85 -1.78
CA SER A 116 -18.49 -1.61 -0.55
C SER A 116 -17.99 -3.05 -0.65
N SER A 117 -18.19 -3.73 -1.78
CA SER A 117 -17.68 -5.09 -1.97
C SER A 117 -16.15 -5.12 -2.00
N ILE A 118 -15.52 -4.12 -2.64
CA ILE A 118 -14.08 -3.91 -2.61
C ILE A 118 -13.59 -3.66 -1.19
N GLU A 119 -14.19 -2.72 -0.45
CA GLU A 119 -13.75 -2.38 0.92
C GLU A 119 -13.83 -3.55 1.92
N ARG A 120 -14.76 -4.47 1.68
CA ARG A 120 -14.93 -5.69 2.47
C ARG A 120 -14.01 -6.84 2.00
N GLY A 121 -13.29 -6.66 0.90
CA GLY A 121 -12.44 -7.69 0.30
C GLY A 121 -13.22 -8.83 -0.37
N VAL A 122 -14.50 -8.60 -0.71
CA VAL A 122 -15.31 -9.58 -1.47
C VAL A 122 -14.82 -9.64 -2.92
N ASP A 123 -14.59 -8.46 -3.52
CA ASP A 123 -14.10 -8.32 -4.89
C ASP A 123 -12.68 -7.75 -4.90
N ARG A 124 -11.94 -8.01 -5.97
CA ARG A 124 -10.65 -7.36 -6.23
C ARG A 124 -10.84 -6.11 -7.08
N ALA A 125 -10.08 -5.07 -6.76
CA ALA A 125 -10.13 -3.81 -7.50
C ALA A 125 -9.39 -3.93 -8.84
N SER A 126 -9.99 -3.40 -9.90
CA SER A 126 -9.28 -3.17 -11.17
C SER A 126 -8.30 -2.00 -11.07
N THR A 127 -7.36 -1.92 -12.01
CA THR A 127 -6.46 -0.76 -12.14
C THR A 127 -7.25 0.54 -12.29
N ARG A 128 -8.29 0.53 -13.13
CA ARG A 128 -9.20 1.68 -13.30
C ARG A 128 -9.84 2.09 -11.97
N LEU A 129 -10.29 1.14 -11.15
CA LEU A 129 -10.91 1.45 -9.87
C LEU A 129 -9.93 2.13 -8.91
N ILE A 130 -8.73 1.54 -8.75
CA ILE A 130 -7.71 2.13 -7.89
C ILE A 130 -7.32 3.53 -8.38
N ALA A 131 -7.15 3.72 -9.69
CA ALA A 131 -6.84 5.01 -10.29
C ALA A 131 -7.93 6.06 -10.01
N GLU A 132 -9.19 5.76 -10.34
CA GLU A 132 -10.30 6.71 -10.15
C GLU A 132 -10.54 7.03 -8.67
N VAL A 133 -10.42 6.04 -7.77
CA VAL A 133 -10.58 6.25 -6.32
C VAL A 133 -9.42 7.07 -5.76
N ALA A 134 -8.16 6.79 -6.15
CA ALA A 134 -7.02 7.58 -5.71
C ALA A 134 -7.17 9.06 -6.13
N ASP A 135 -7.56 9.28 -7.39
CA ASP A 135 -7.81 10.63 -7.91
C ASP A 135 -8.97 11.33 -7.18
N ALA A 136 -10.09 10.63 -6.91
CA ALA A 136 -11.23 11.16 -6.17
C ALA A 136 -10.91 11.50 -4.70
N LEU A 137 -10.00 10.75 -4.09
CA LEU A 137 -9.49 11.01 -2.74
C LEU A 137 -8.42 12.10 -2.71
N GLY A 138 -7.84 12.47 -3.86
CA GLY A 138 -6.74 13.42 -3.97
C GLY A 138 -5.44 12.84 -3.42
N ILE A 139 -5.22 11.54 -3.64
CA ILE A 139 -4.01 10.83 -3.24
C ILE A 139 -3.37 10.15 -4.46
N PRO A 140 -2.06 9.87 -4.39
CA PRO A 140 -1.42 8.98 -5.35
C PRO A 140 -1.93 7.54 -5.26
N MET A 141 -1.74 6.77 -6.34
CA MET A 141 -2.04 5.33 -6.34
C MET A 141 -1.19 4.59 -5.32
N SER A 142 0.08 4.98 -5.18
CA SER A 142 0.99 4.45 -4.18
C SER A 142 0.40 4.53 -2.77
N GLY A 143 -0.40 5.58 -2.47
CA GLY A 143 -1.05 5.77 -1.18
C GLY A 143 -1.97 4.63 -0.72
N LEU A 144 -2.40 3.75 -1.63
CA LEU A 144 -3.22 2.57 -1.36
C LEU A 144 -2.41 1.27 -1.28
N ALA A 145 -1.09 1.31 -1.48
CA ALA A 145 -0.21 0.16 -1.43
C ALA A 145 0.13 -0.28 0.01
N ALA A 146 0.45 -1.56 0.17
CA ALA A 146 0.86 -2.15 1.44
C ALA A 146 2.37 -1.98 1.66
N PHE A 147 2.82 -0.78 2.04
CA PHE A 147 4.24 -0.59 2.32
C PHE A 147 4.67 -1.31 3.59
N ARG A 148 5.77 -2.03 3.48
CA ARG A 148 6.59 -2.44 4.62
C ARG A 148 7.62 -1.33 4.83
N ALA A 149 7.91 -1.04 6.10
CA ALA A 149 8.91 -0.03 6.41
C ALA A 149 10.29 -0.54 5.97
N ALA A 150 10.83 0.10 4.94
CA ALA A 150 12.17 -0.11 4.42
C ALA A 150 12.93 1.22 4.45
N ASP A 151 14.26 1.13 4.43
CA ASP A 151 15.14 2.30 4.42
C ASP A 151 14.82 3.21 3.23
N ALA A 152 14.56 4.50 3.47
CA ALA A 152 13.85 5.39 2.54
C ALA A 152 14.56 5.69 1.22
N THR A 153 15.83 5.27 1.11
CA THR A 153 16.67 5.46 -0.07
C THR A 153 16.65 4.26 -1.00
N VAL A 154 16.41 3.04 -0.49
CA VAL A 154 16.50 1.81 -1.29
C VAL A 154 15.33 0.88 -0.99
N VAL A 155 14.45 0.70 -1.97
CA VAL A 155 13.39 -0.32 -1.92
C VAL A 155 13.92 -1.62 -2.53
N ARG A 156 14.14 -2.64 -1.71
CA ARG A 156 14.59 -3.96 -2.20
C ARG A 156 13.43 -4.73 -2.82
N GLY A 157 13.71 -5.57 -3.81
CA GLY A 157 12.69 -6.33 -4.54
C GLY A 157 11.72 -7.12 -3.64
N HIS A 158 12.24 -7.74 -2.58
CA HIS A 158 11.43 -8.53 -1.62
C HIS A 158 10.68 -7.68 -0.59
N GLU A 159 10.92 -6.36 -0.55
CA GLU A 159 10.31 -5.42 0.40
C GLU A 159 9.26 -4.52 -0.27
N ARG A 160 9.11 -4.60 -1.60
CA ARG A 160 8.21 -3.75 -2.37
C ARG A 160 6.77 -3.90 -1.90
N ALA A 161 6.10 -2.76 -1.76
CA ALA A 161 4.67 -2.74 -1.57
C ALA A 161 4.01 -3.29 -2.82
N THR A 162 3.21 -4.35 -2.67
CA THR A 162 2.50 -4.96 -3.80
C THR A 162 1.00 -4.79 -3.64
N ILE A 163 0.35 -4.38 -4.72
CA ILE A 163 -1.11 -4.42 -4.88
C ILE A 163 -1.43 -5.52 -5.89
N VAL A 164 -2.30 -6.46 -5.50
CA VAL A 164 -2.86 -7.45 -6.41
C VAL A 164 -4.21 -6.95 -6.89
N LEU A 165 -4.31 -6.70 -8.18
CA LEU A 165 -5.50 -6.17 -8.84
C LEU A 165 -6.31 -7.30 -9.51
N GLU A 166 -7.46 -6.94 -10.05
CA GLU A 166 -8.26 -7.82 -10.91
C GLU A 166 -7.40 -8.44 -12.03
N GLY A 167 -7.72 -9.67 -12.43
CA GLY A 167 -6.93 -10.41 -13.42
C GLY A 167 -5.56 -10.86 -12.90
N ASN A 168 -5.31 -10.81 -11.58
CA ASN A 168 -4.02 -11.13 -10.93
C ASN A 168 -2.87 -10.22 -11.38
N VAL A 169 -3.16 -9.00 -11.84
CA VAL A 169 -2.12 -8.02 -12.14
C VAL A 169 -1.40 -7.66 -10.84
N GLN A 170 -0.08 -7.81 -10.85
CA GLN A 170 0.77 -7.41 -9.73
C GLN A 170 1.32 -6.02 -10.00
N TRP A 171 1.07 -5.11 -9.08
CA TRP A 171 1.57 -3.73 -9.10
C TRP A 171 2.52 -3.55 -7.92
N GLU A 172 3.83 -3.51 -8.20
CA GLU A 172 4.87 -3.39 -7.18
C GLU A 172 5.44 -1.96 -7.16
N GLU A 173 5.30 -1.24 -6.06
CA GLU A 173 5.87 0.10 -5.90
C GLU A 173 7.40 0.04 -5.81
N LEU A 174 8.09 0.87 -6.60
CA LEU A 174 9.56 0.94 -6.63
C LEU A 174 10.13 2.03 -5.73
N VAL A 175 9.27 2.89 -5.18
CA VAL A 175 9.61 3.98 -4.25
C VAL A 175 8.64 3.99 -3.07
N LEU A 176 9.06 4.59 -1.96
CA LEU A 176 8.14 4.92 -0.87
C LEU A 176 7.25 6.12 -1.23
N PRO A 177 6.08 6.28 -0.57
CA PRO A 177 5.23 7.46 -0.73
C PRO A 177 5.99 8.76 -0.44
N GLY A 178 5.55 9.86 -1.07
CA GLY A 178 6.14 11.18 -0.89
C GLY A 178 7.07 11.63 -2.02
N ARG A 179 7.00 10.97 -3.19
CA ARG A 179 7.77 11.34 -4.38
C ARG A 179 6.84 11.90 -5.44
N ASP A 180 7.31 12.87 -6.21
CA ASP A 180 6.57 13.40 -7.37
C ASP A 180 6.53 12.41 -8.53
N LEU A 181 7.56 11.57 -8.63
CA LEU A 181 7.70 10.46 -9.56
C LEU A 181 7.35 9.16 -8.84
N GLU A 182 6.32 8.46 -9.30
CA GLU A 182 5.88 7.18 -8.74
C GLU A 182 6.12 6.02 -9.73
N PRO A 183 7.35 5.48 -9.77
CA PRO A 183 7.64 4.28 -10.52
C PRO A 183 7.11 3.01 -9.83
N ALA A 184 6.50 2.14 -10.62
CA ALA A 184 6.03 0.82 -10.24
C ALA A 184 6.49 -0.22 -11.28
N LEU A 185 6.67 -1.46 -10.86
CA LEU A 185 6.83 -2.60 -11.75
C LEU A 185 5.49 -3.31 -11.86
N LEU A 186 4.99 -3.47 -13.08
CA LEU A 186 3.77 -4.21 -13.36
C LEU A 186 4.12 -5.58 -13.93
N THR A 187 3.48 -6.61 -13.39
CA THR A 187 3.40 -7.93 -14.00
C THR A 187 1.94 -8.19 -14.39
N ILE A 188 1.69 -8.29 -15.70
CA ILE A 188 0.36 -8.35 -16.29
C ILE A 188 0.14 -9.76 -16.85
N PRO A 189 -0.71 -10.59 -16.22
CA PRO A 189 -1.00 -11.92 -16.71
C PRO A 189 -1.60 -11.94 -18.11
N PRO A 190 -1.60 -13.10 -18.79
CA PRO A 190 -2.26 -13.28 -20.08
C PRO A 190 -3.70 -12.78 -20.03
N HIS A 191 -4.11 -12.01 -21.04
CA HIS A 191 -5.47 -11.49 -21.19
C HIS A 191 -5.97 -10.57 -20.06
N ALA A 192 -5.12 -10.20 -19.10
CA ALA A 192 -5.48 -9.24 -18.07
C ALA A 192 -5.62 -7.83 -18.65
N THR A 193 -6.52 -7.04 -18.07
CA THR A 193 -6.87 -5.69 -18.55
C THR A 193 -6.83 -4.68 -17.42
N SER A 194 -6.88 -3.39 -17.77
CA SER A 194 -7.04 -2.31 -16.80
C SER A 194 -8.44 -2.24 -16.15
N GLY A 195 -9.40 -3.07 -16.59
CA GLY A 195 -10.81 -2.97 -16.18
C GLY A 195 -11.58 -1.83 -16.87
N GLY A 196 -11.08 -1.36 -18.01
CA GLY A 196 -11.68 -0.28 -18.81
C GLY A 196 -10.86 1.00 -18.86
N ALA A 197 -11.41 2.02 -19.51
CA ALA A 197 -10.73 3.28 -19.75
C ALA A 197 -10.72 4.19 -18.52
N TYR A 198 -9.58 4.82 -18.25
CA TYR A 198 -9.37 5.80 -17.20
C TYR A 198 -8.38 6.87 -17.65
N ALA A 199 -8.25 7.93 -16.87
CA ALA A 199 -7.30 9.02 -17.14
C ALA A 199 -6.69 9.45 -15.81
N ARG A 200 -5.43 9.88 -15.84
CA ARG A 200 -4.71 10.37 -14.66
C ARG A 200 -4.49 11.87 -14.72
N PRO A 201 -4.42 12.59 -13.58
CA PRO A 201 -4.19 14.03 -13.56
C PRO A 201 -2.77 14.42 -13.94
N GLY A 202 -1.79 13.50 -13.87
CA GLY A 202 -0.44 13.73 -14.37
C GLY A 202 -0.10 12.84 -15.57
N GLU A 203 1.13 12.98 -16.06
CA GLU A 203 1.64 12.22 -17.19
C GLU A 203 1.96 10.78 -16.76
N THR A 204 1.62 9.83 -17.62
CA THR A 204 1.93 8.42 -17.45
C THR A 204 3.00 8.01 -18.45
N PHE A 205 4.05 7.35 -18.00
CA PHE A 205 5.07 6.73 -18.84
C PHE A 205 5.10 5.22 -18.57
N ALA A 206 5.19 4.40 -19.63
CA ALA A 206 5.38 2.97 -19.50
C ALA A 206 6.47 2.48 -20.47
N PHE A 207 7.39 1.66 -19.97
CA PHE A 207 8.40 0.95 -20.75
C PHE A 207 8.18 -0.56 -20.62
N VAL A 208 7.97 -1.26 -21.74
CA VAL A 208 7.71 -2.70 -21.74
C VAL A 208 9.03 -3.44 -21.68
N MET A 209 9.24 -4.15 -20.57
CA MET A 209 10.46 -4.92 -20.33
C MET A 209 10.42 -6.30 -20.99
N SER A 210 9.25 -6.92 -21.03
CA SER A 210 9.02 -8.21 -21.68
C SER A 210 7.55 -8.38 -22.07
N GLY A 211 7.29 -9.16 -23.12
CA GLY A 211 5.94 -9.38 -23.64
C GLY A 211 5.43 -8.19 -24.45
N ARG A 212 4.10 -8.02 -24.47
CA ARG A 212 3.39 -6.98 -25.22
C ARG A 212 2.24 -6.42 -24.41
N ILE A 213 2.02 -5.11 -24.52
CA ILE A 213 0.84 -4.45 -23.97
C ILE A 213 0.14 -3.67 -25.08
N ALA A 214 -1.16 -3.89 -25.24
CA ALA A 214 -1.98 -3.15 -26.18
C ALA A 214 -2.73 -2.03 -25.45
N PHE A 215 -2.44 -0.78 -25.84
CA PHE A 215 -3.05 0.43 -25.31
C PHE A 215 -4.13 0.93 -26.26
N ARG A 216 -5.32 1.23 -25.74
CA ARG A 216 -6.33 2.00 -26.44
C ARG A 216 -6.31 3.43 -25.92
N ILE A 217 -6.08 4.40 -26.79
CA ILE A 217 -5.84 5.81 -26.43
C ILE A 217 -6.94 6.69 -27.03
N GLY A 218 -7.59 7.51 -26.20
CA GLY A 218 -8.75 8.33 -26.57
C GLY A 218 -10.08 7.57 -26.44
N GLY A 219 -11.11 8.06 -27.13
CA GLY A 219 -12.48 7.53 -27.05
C GLY A 219 -13.31 8.15 -25.92
N GLY A 220 -14.48 7.56 -25.63
CA GLY A 220 -15.36 7.97 -24.54
C GLY A 220 -15.24 7.08 -23.29
N LYS A 221 -15.64 7.59 -22.11
CA LYS A 221 -15.66 6.81 -20.85
C LYS A 221 -16.60 5.58 -20.87
N ASN A 222 -17.61 5.62 -21.75
CA ASN A 222 -18.60 4.56 -21.94
C ASN A 222 -18.35 3.77 -23.23
N ASP A 223 -17.22 4.03 -23.89
CA ASP A 223 -16.89 3.38 -25.15
C ASP A 223 -16.36 1.99 -24.84
N HIS A 224 -17.28 1.02 -24.88
CA HIS A 224 -17.00 -0.41 -24.75
C HIS A 224 -16.21 -0.90 -25.97
N ASP A 225 -14.95 -0.47 -26.06
CA ASP A 225 -13.92 -1.00 -26.96
C ASP A 225 -13.92 -0.51 -28.42
N THR A 226 -14.73 0.49 -28.80
CA THR A 226 -14.87 0.90 -30.21
C THR A 226 -14.25 2.26 -30.60
N GLY A 227 -14.05 3.18 -29.66
CA GLY A 227 -13.37 4.45 -29.91
C GLY A 227 -11.91 4.47 -29.45
N GLY A 228 -11.13 5.39 -30.04
CA GLY A 228 -9.72 5.58 -29.71
C GLY A 228 -8.77 4.73 -30.55
N ARG A 229 -7.51 5.16 -30.59
CA ARG A 229 -6.43 4.52 -31.35
C ARG A 229 -5.86 3.36 -30.56
N LEU A 230 -5.85 2.16 -31.16
CA LEU A 230 -5.13 1.00 -30.62
C LEU A 230 -3.64 1.10 -30.99
N VAL A 231 -2.77 0.93 -30.00
CA VAL A 231 -1.32 0.95 -30.12
C VAL A 231 -0.76 -0.27 -29.40
N GLU A 232 -0.09 -1.15 -30.14
CA GLU A 232 0.69 -2.24 -29.53
C GLU A 232 2.07 -1.71 -29.14
N VAL A 233 2.49 -2.04 -27.92
CA VAL A 233 3.79 -1.66 -27.36
C VAL A 233 4.51 -2.96 -26.99
N ASP A 234 5.58 -3.27 -27.73
CA ASP A 234 6.36 -4.50 -27.59
C ASP A 234 7.52 -4.31 -26.61
N ALA A 235 8.18 -5.41 -26.23
CA ALA A 235 9.36 -5.37 -25.40
C ALA A 235 10.46 -4.47 -26.00
N GLY A 236 10.95 -3.52 -25.20
CA GLY A 236 11.91 -2.50 -25.64
C GLY A 236 11.26 -1.17 -26.05
N ASP A 237 9.94 -1.15 -26.27
CA ASP A 237 9.21 0.07 -26.58
C ASP A 237 8.77 0.82 -25.32
N ALA A 238 8.52 2.11 -25.49
CA ALA A 238 7.95 2.98 -24.47
C ALA A 238 6.77 3.77 -25.02
N ILE A 239 5.87 4.14 -24.11
CA ILE A 239 4.79 5.08 -24.36
C ILE A 239 4.77 6.15 -23.28
N SER A 240 4.56 7.41 -23.68
CA SER A 240 4.18 8.51 -22.79
C SER A 240 2.78 8.98 -23.15
N LEU A 241 1.96 9.15 -22.12
CA LEU A 241 0.57 9.59 -22.19
C LEU A 241 0.46 10.90 -21.42
N PRO A 242 0.18 12.03 -22.11
CA PRO A 242 -0.01 13.31 -21.46
C PRO A 242 -1.09 13.27 -20.38
N SER A 243 -1.01 14.21 -19.43
CA SER A 243 -2.04 14.42 -18.41
C SER A 243 -3.45 14.39 -19.00
N ARG A 244 -4.35 13.69 -18.31
CA ARG A 244 -5.77 13.53 -18.64
C ARG A 244 -6.05 12.85 -19.98
N THR A 245 -5.05 12.24 -20.60
CA THR A 245 -5.27 11.32 -21.72
C THR A 245 -6.13 10.16 -21.23
N LEU A 246 -7.26 9.91 -21.89
CA LEU A 246 -8.07 8.73 -21.62
C LEU A 246 -7.41 7.52 -22.27
N TYR A 247 -7.21 6.44 -21.52
CA TYR A 247 -6.66 5.21 -22.07
C TYR A 247 -7.14 3.97 -21.31
N SER A 248 -7.06 2.82 -21.97
CA SER A 248 -7.10 1.50 -21.35
C SER A 248 -5.94 0.66 -21.85
N TRP A 249 -5.63 -0.43 -21.15
CA TRP A 249 -4.61 -1.37 -21.59
C TRP A 249 -5.06 -2.81 -21.35
N HIS A 250 -4.52 -3.72 -22.15
CA HIS A 250 -4.64 -5.15 -21.94
C HIS A 250 -3.40 -5.89 -22.44
N ASN A 251 -3.18 -7.08 -21.91
CA ASN A 251 -2.22 -8.02 -22.47
C ASN A 251 -2.93 -8.91 -23.51
N PRO A 252 -2.66 -8.76 -24.82
CA PRO A 252 -3.32 -9.58 -25.85
C PRO A 252 -2.77 -11.01 -25.93
N ALA A 253 -1.60 -11.27 -25.33
CA ALA A 253 -0.87 -12.51 -25.49
C ALA A 253 -1.27 -13.59 -24.47
N ALA A 254 -0.88 -14.83 -24.77
CA ALA A 254 -0.98 -15.98 -23.88
C ALA A 254 0.15 -16.05 -22.82
N GLU A 255 1.11 -15.12 -22.87
CA GLU A 255 2.25 -15.01 -21.96
C GLU A 255 2.16 -13.73 -21.13
N PRO A 256 2.69 -13.69 -19.89
CA PRO A 256 2.71 -12.47 -19.09
C PRO A 256 3.56 -11.35 -19.71
N ALA A 257 3.08 -10.11 -19.60
CA ALA A 257 3.87 -8.92 -19.90
C ALA A 257 4.42 -8.28 -18.63
N ARG A 258 5.60 -7.64 -18.72
CA ARG A 258 6.19 -6.86 -17.62
C ARG A 258 6.54 -5.47 -18.11
N ALA A 259 6.21 -4.46 -17.30
CA ALA A 259 6.50 -3.07 -17.64
C ALA A 259 6.96 -2.27 -16.43
N LEU A 260 7.92 -1.37 -16.66
CA LEU A 260 8.17 -0.25 -15.77
C LEU A 260 7.11 0.80 -16.05
N TRP A 261 6.29 1.10 -15.05
CA TRP A 261 5.23 2.08 -15.12
C TRP A 261 5.58 3.27 -14.25
N ILE A 262 5.37 4.48 -14.72
CA ILE A 262 5.73 5.70 -14.01
C ILE A 262 4.55 6.65 -14.09
N GLU A 263 4.04 7.06 -12.94
CA GLU A 263 3.05 8.13 -12.84
C GLU A 263 3.73 9.38 -12.29
N LEU A 264 3.57 10.50 -12.98
CA LEU A 264 3.88 11.81 -12.44
C LEU A 264 2.66 12.32 -11.68
N LEU A 265 2.86 12.76 -10.45
CA LEU A 265 1.80 13.45 -9.71
C LEU A 265 1.71 14.91 -10.14
N SER A 266 0.53 15.52 -9.97
CA SER A 266 0.43 16.97 -10.12
C SER A 266 1.36 17.64 -9.10
N PRO A 267 2.07 18.72 -9.47
CA PRO A 267 2.93 19.45 -8.54
C PRO A 267 2.19 19.80 -7.25
N GLN A 268 2.86 19.71 -6.11
CA GLN A 268 2.31 19.97 -4.76
C GLN A 268 1.27 18.95 -4.24
N SER A 269 1.10 17.81 -4.92
CA SER A 269 0.22 16.73 -4.42
C SER A 269 0.55 16.34 -2.97
N TRP A 270 1.83 16.32 -2.60
CA TRP A 270 2.28 16.01 -1.24
C TRP A 270 2.28 17.21 -0.27
N ALA A 271 2.26 18.44 -0.77
CA ALA A 271 2.22 19.64 0.08
C ALA A 271 0.91 19.70 0.87
N ASN A 272 -0.19 19.20 0.29
CA ASN A 272 -1.50 19.17 0.91
C ASN A 272 -1.53 18.32 2.20
N PRO A 273 -1.78 18.91 3.38
CA PRO A 273 -1.85 18.17 4.64
C PRO A 273 -2.93 17.10 4.66
N MET A 274 -4.02 17.29 3.90
CA MET A 274 -5.08 16.30 3.75
C MET A 274 -4.57 15.06 3.02
N THR A 275 -3.83 15.22 1.92
CA THR A 275 -3.22 14.12 1.17
C THR A 275 -2.30 13.29 2.07
N ARG A 276 -1.42 13.95 2.83
CA ARG A 276 -0.54 13.27 3.81
C ARG A 276 -1.31 12.48 4.86
N ARG A 277 -2.39 13.05 5.41
CA ARG A 277 -3.25 12.37 6.39
C ARG A 277 -3.93 11.13 5.82
N ILE A 278 -4.45 11.21 4.60
CA ILE A 278 -5.12 10.07 3.96
C ILE A 278 -4.13 8.95 3.67
N VAL A 279 -2.95 9.28 3.12
CA VAL A 279 -1.91 8.28 2.84
C VAL A 279 -1.40 7.65 4.14
N GLN A 280 -1.21 8.42 5.21
CA GLN A 280 -0.87 7.89 6.52
C GLN A 280 -1.97 6.99 7.08
N ALA A 281 -3.24 7.39 6.93
CA ALA A 281 -4.35 6.57 7.34
C ALA A 281 -4.43 5.27 6.53
N ALA A 282 -4.09 5.26 5.24
CA ALA A 282 -4.20 4.08 4.38
C ALA A 282 -3.00 3.13 4.51
N SER A 283 -1.79 3.67 4.35
CA SER A 283 -0.53 2.91 4.31
C SER A 283 0.11 2.69 5.69
N GLY A 284 -0.23 3.53 6.67
CA GLY A 284 0.47 3.56 7.96
C GLY A 284 1.79 4.33 7.93
N LEU A 285 2.27 4.78 6.76
CA LEU A 285 3.48 5.58 6.63
C LEU A 285 3.15 7.07 6.69
N THR A 286 3.98 7.84 7.41
CA THR A 286 3.96 9.30 7.31
C THR A 286 4.83 9.70 6.12
N PRO A 287 4.25 10.24 5.03
CA PRO A 287 5.04 10.72 3.91
C PRO A 287 5.94 11.88 4.38
N PRO A 288 7.14 12.06 3.81
CA PRO A 288 7.94 13.23 4.08
C PRO A 288 7.10 14.50 3.86
N GLY A 289 7.14 15.41 4.83
CA GLY A 289 6.59 16.76 4.68
C GLY A 289 7.65 17.67 4.07
N ASP A 290 7.21 18.73 3.38
CA ASP A 290 8.03 19.92 3.23
C ASP A 290 8.22 20.52 4.64
N ASP A 291 9.19 20.02 5.39
CA ASP A 291 9.79 20.77 6.48
C ASP A 291 10.87 21.66 5.84
N GLY A 292 10.38 22.73 5.20
CA GLY A 292 11.14 23.90 4.75
C GLY A 292 10.50 25.15 5.30
#